data_AF-A0A931VJG4-F1
#
_entry.id   AF-A0A931VJG4-F1
#
_cell.length_a   1.000
_cell.length_b   1.000
_cell.length_c   1.000
_cell.angle_alpha   90.00
_cell.angle_beta   90.00
_cell.angle_gamma   90.00
#
_symmetry.space_group_name_H-M   'P 1'
#
loop_
_entity.id
_entity.type
_entity.pdbx_description
1 polymer ?
#
loop_
_entity_poly.entity_id
_entity_poly.type
_entity_poly.pdbx_seq_one_letter_code
_entity_poly.pdbx_strand_id
1 'polypeptide(L)'
;MENKNEMLIDPNLKEKINQEGFEENAAVLIGNKEEMPQMQERLEQEGRAENLGSYIRMHKSITVPKEKIDKHSINESHKGQSTIYWKFDNITLFYFIDKEGNIAEVIIDPTKISSMARAVFKRKDGSNIIDVPTYRKQLETELKELGFKELDGEAHKAMLFAIQEEYENKMKQQKERKENEFDF
;
A
#
# COMPACT_ATOMS: atom_id res chain seq x y z
N MET A 1 46.77 18.22 13.90
CA MET A 1 45.72 19.20 14.19
C MET A 1 44.51 18.77 13.38
N GLU A 2 43.61 18.01 13.98
CA GLU A 2 42.41 17.51 13.29
C GLU A 2 41.23 18.42 13.63
N ASN A 3 40.69 19.08 12.60
CA ASN A 3 39.48 19.88 12.67
C ASN A 3 38.28 18.97 12.91
N LYS A 4 37.77 18.93 14.13
CA LYS A 4 36.40 18.48 14.41
C LYS A 4 35.44 19.62 14.09
N ASN A 5 34.96 19.64 12.85
CA ASN A 5 33.73 20.37 12.50
C ASN A 5 32.55 19.57 13.08
N GLU A 6 32.26 19.77 14.36
CA GLU A 6 30.94 19.42 14.89
C GLU A 6 29.96 20.43 14.32
N MET A 7 29.25 20.03 13.25
CA MET A 7 28.08 20.77 12.79
C MET A 7 27.02 20.70 13.89
N LEU A 8 27.03 21.71 14.76
CA LEU A 8 25.94 22.02 15.68
C LEU A 8 24.73 22.42 14.85
N ILE A 9 23.87 21.45 14.54
CA ILE A 9 22.56 21.72 13.97
C ILE A 9 21.70 22.32 15.08
N ASP A 10 21.17 23.52 14.84
CA ASP A 10 20.28 24.24 15.77
C ASP A 10 19.10 23.32 16.19
N PRO A 11 18.86 23.09 17.50
CA PRO A 11 17.77 22.25 17.98
C PRO A 11 16.41 22.65 17.43
N ASN A 12 16.15 23.95 17.24
CA ASN A 12 14.88 24.43 16.71
C ASN A 12 14.73 24.11 15.22
N LEU A 13 15.85 24.06 14.48
CA LEU A 13 15.85 23.67 13.08
C LEU A 13 15.66 22.15 12.94
N LYS A 14 16.26 21.36 13.85
CA LYS A 14 16.05 19.90 13.95
C LYS A 14 14.58 19.56 14.22
N GLU A 15 13.94 20.26 15.16
CA GLU A 15 12.51 20.07 15.44
C GLU A 15 11.63 20.43 14.24
N LYS A 16 11.90 21.55 13.56
CA LYS A 16 11.14 21.94 12.37
C LYS A 16 11.29 20.95 11.22
N ILE A 17 12.50 20.50 10.91
CA ILE A 17 12.73 19.52 9.84
C ILE A 17 12.05 18.18 10.18
N ASN A 18 12.10 17.76 11.44
CA ASN A 18 11.40 16.55 11.90
C ASN A 18 9.87 16.72 11.95
N GLN A 19 9.32 17.93 11.84
CA GLN A 19 7.88 18.16 11.72
C GLN A 19 7.48 18.29 10.25
N GLU A 20 8.21 19.09 9.48
CA GLU A 20 7.96 19.36 8.06
C GLU A 20 8.25 18.14 7.16
N GLY A 21 9.26 17.32 7.47
CA GLY A 21 9.58 16.10 6.71
C GLY A 21 8.54 14.97 6.84
N PHE A 22 7.55 15.13 7.72
CA PHE A 22 6.44 14.17 7.87
C PHE A 22 5.21 14.56 7.06
N GLU A 23 5.10 15.81 6.64
CA GLU A 23 4.02 16.29 5.79
C GLU A 23 4.55 16.45 4.35
N GLU A 24 4.17 15.52 3.47
CA GLU A 24 4.23 15.69 2.00
C GLU A 24 5.53 15.36 1.21
N ASN A 25 6.23 14.23 1.45
CA ASN A 25 6.91 13.38 0.41
C ASN A 25 8.33 12.83 0.68
N ALA A 26 8.92 12.92 1.88
CA ALA A 26 10.03 12.04 2.29
C ALA A 26 10.37 12.23 3.77
N ALA A 27 10.37 11.16 4.55
CA ALA A 27 10.83 11.22 5.93
C ALA A 27 12.36 11.34 5.98
N VAL A 28 12.86 12.51 6.37
CA VAL A 28 14.29 12.77 6.62
C VAL A 28 14.47 13.00 8.12
N LEU A 29 15.18 12.08 8.79
CA LEU A 29 15.53 12.24 10.21
C LEU A 29 16.96 12.74 10.38
N ILE A 30 17.12 13.77 11.20
CA ILE A 30 18.42 14.33 11.58
C ILE A 30 18.59 14.13 13.09
N GLY A 31 19.56 13.32 13.52
CA GLY A 31 19.80 12.99 14.93
C GLY A 31 21.27 12.65 15.22
N ASN A 32 21.65 12.66 16.50
CA ASN A 32 23.00 12.26 16.91
C ASN A 32 23.15 10.74 16.81
N LYS A 33 24.38 10.23 16.64
CA LYS A 33 24.67 8.80 16.38
C LYS A 33 24.08 7.83 17.43
N GLU A 34 23.90 8.30 18.65
CA GLU A 34 23.32 7.55 19.79
C GLU A 34 21.77 7.52 19.79
N GLU A 35 21.13 8.50 19.14
CA GLU A 35 19.66 8.63 19.04
C GLU A 35 19.10 7.88 17.81
N MET A 36 19.97 7.58 16.83
CA MET A 36 19.61 6.93 15.57
C MET A 36 18.88 5.58 15.74
N PRO A 37 19.26 4.68 16.68
CA PRO A 37 18.57 3.40 16.83
C PRO A 37 17.11 3.53 17.28
N GLN A 38 16.83 4.43 18.23
CA GLN A 38 15.46 4.68 18.72
C GLN A 38 14.61 5.40 17.66
N MET A 39 15.23 6.31 16.92
CA MET A 39 14.59 7.01 15.80
C MET A 39 14.29 6.08 14.62
N GLN A 40 15.18 5.13 14.35
CA GLN A 40 14.97 4.09 13.34
C GLN A 40 13.85 3.13 13.75
N GLU A 41 13.80 2.72 15.02
CA GLU A 41 12.73 1.91 15.56
C GLU A 41 11.38 2.63 15.52
N ARG A 42 11.35 3.97 15.72
CA ARG A 42 10.17 4.81 15.52
C ARG A 42 9.76 4.88 14.06
N LEU A 43 10.66 5.10 13.11
CA LEU A 43 10.36 5.06 11.67
C LEU A 43 9.74 3.73 11.23
N GLU A 44 10.30 2.62 11.72
CA GLU A 44 9.79 1.27 11.44
C GLU A 44 8.40 1.03 12.06
N GLN A 45 8.06 1.75 13.14
CA GLN A 45 6.74 1.70 13.78
C GLN A 45 5.74 2.74 13.21
N GLU A 46 6.21 3.90 12.77
CA GLU A 46 5.42 5.05 12.27
C GLU A 46 5.01 4.88 10.80
N GLY A 47 5.61 3.93 10.07
CA GLY A 47 5.12 3.45 8.77
C GLY A 47 3.91 2.52 8.82
N ARG A 48 3.29 2.33 10.00
CA ARG A 48 2.13 1.46 10.20
C ARG A 48 0.83 2.25 10.16
N ALA A 49 -0.13 1.76 9.40
CA ALA A 49 -1.49 2.27 9.46
C ALA A 49 -2.17 1.78 10.75
N GLU A 50 -2.91 2.68 11.41
CA GLU A 50 -3.68 2.33 12.61
C GLU A 50 -4.72 1.23 12.33
N ASN A 51 -5.40 1.33 11.18
CA ASN A 51 -6.47 0.43 10.77
C ASN A 51 -6.43 0.18 9.25
N LEU A 52 -7.14 -0.86 8.80
CA LEU A 52 -7.19 -1.26 7.40
C LEU A 52 -7.69 -0.15 6.47
N GLY A 53 -8.70 0.62 6.88
CA GLY A 53 -9.25 1.69 6.04
C GLY A 53 -8.24 2.80 5.75
N SER A 54 -7.37 3.11 6.72
CA SER A 54 -6.28 4.07 6.54
C SER A 54 -5.17 3.47 5.65
N TYR A 55 -4.83 2.20 5.86
CA TYR A 55 -3.89 1.48 5.01
C TYR A 55 -4.32 1.48 3.53
N ILE A 56 -5.58 1.11 3.25
CA ILE A 56 -6.14 1.10 1.89
C ILE A 56 -6.06 2.50 1.25
N ARG A 57 -6.36 3.57 2.00
CA ARG A 57 -6.29 4.94 1.47
C ARG A 57 -4.87 5.36 1.11
N MET A 58 -3.88 4.98 1.93
CA MET A 58 -2.47 5.33 1.73
C MET A 58 -1.81 4.52 0.61
N HIS A 59 -2.22 3.26 0.44
CA HIS A 59 -1.55 2.31 -0.45
C HIS A 59 -2.34 1.97 -1.72
N LYS A 60 -3.52 2.55 -1.93
CA LYS A 60 -4.27 2.29 -3.17
C LYS A 60 -3.52 2.81 -4.38
N SER A 61 -3.50 1.99 -5.42
CA SER A 61 -3.05 2.34 -6.75
C SER A 61 -4.22 2.18 -7.71
N ILE A 62 -4.37 3.09 -8.67
CA ILE A 62 -5.40 2.95 -9.70
C ILE A 62 -4.88 1.99 -10.77
N THR A 63 -5.46 0.79 -10.82
CA THR A 63 -5.13 -0.20 -11.85
C THR A 63 -5.76 0.21 -13.17
N VAL A 64 -7.06 0.47 -13.17
CA VAL A 64 -7.84 0.86 -14.36
C VAL A 64 -8.67 2.13 -14.06
N PRO A 65 -8.41 3.24 -14.75
CA PRO A 65 -9.24 4.45 -14.67
C PRO A 65 -10.65 4.19 -15.19
N LYS A 66 -11.66 4.82 -14.58
CA LYS A 66 -13.08 4.65 -14.94
C LYS A 66 -13.38 4.88 -16.43
N GLU A 67 -12.60 5.72 -17.10
CA GLU A 67 -12.79 6.06 -18.52
C GLU A 67 -12.50 4.88 -19.45
N LYS A 68 -11.69 3.91 -18.97
CA LYS A 68 -11.34 2.69 -19.71
C LYS A 68 -12.26 1.52 -19.41
N ILE A 69 -13.22 1.70 -18.50
CA ILE A 69 -14.12 0.63 -18.06
C ILE A 69 -15.39 0.66 -18.90
N ASP A 70 -15.81 -0.49 -19.42
CA ASP A 70 -17.12 -0.63 -20.06
C ASP A 70 -18.24 -0.43 -19.01
N LYS A 71 -19.00 0.65 -19.19
CA LYS A 71 -20.11 1.04 -18.31
C LYS A 71 -21.25 0.01 -18.28
N HIS A 72 -21.35 -0.85 -19.29
CA HIS A 72 -22.33 -1.93 -19.29
C HIS A 72 -21.93 -3.09 -18.37
N SER A 73 -20.64 -3.24 -18.09
CA SER A 73 -20.10 -4.34 -17.28
C SER A 73 -19.79 -3.94 -15.84
N ILE A 74 -19.40 -2.69 -15.61
CA ILE A 74 -19.21 -2.11 -14.27
C ILE A 74 -19.83 -0.72 -14.24
N ASN A 75 -20.78 -0.52 -13.33
CA ASN A 75 -21.52 0.74 -13.18
C ASN A 75 -21.59 1.22 -11.71
N GLU A 76 -22.28 2.33 -11.46
CA GLU A 76 -22.43 2.96 -10.14
C GLU A 76 -22.87 2.00 -9.01
N SER A 77 -23.70 0.98 -9.28
CA SER A 77 -24.14 0.02 -8.26
C SER A 77 -23.01 -0.87 -7.74
N HIS A 78 -21.88 -0.89 -8.44
CA HIS A 78 -20.70 -1.67 -8.09
C HIS A 78 -19.67 -0.91 -7.27
N LYS A 79 -19.89 0.39 -6.99
CA LYS A 79 -18.99 1.16 -6.12
C LYS A 79 -18.94 0.56 -4.72
N GLY A 80 -17.73 0.39 -4.19
CA GLY A 80 -17.49 -0.30 -2.93
C GLY A 80 -17.60 -1.83 -3.02
N GLN A 81 -17.81 -2.40 -4.22
CA GLN A 81 -17.64 -3.83 -4.42
C GLN A 81 -16.16 -4.17 -4.64
N SER A 82 -15.78 -5.39 -4.29
CA SER A 82 -14.40 -5.82 -4.21
C SER A 82 -14.22 -7.32 -4.41
N THR A 83 -12.99 -7.73 -4.65
CA THR A 83 -12.55 -9.12 -4.68
C THR A 83 -11.18 -9.27 -4.04
N ILE A 84 -10.93 -10.43 -3.45
CA ILE A 84 -9.72 -10.73 -2.68
C ILE A 84 -8.98 -11.89 -3.36
N TYR A 85 -7.69 -11.69 -3.65
CA TYR A 85 -6.78 -12.73 -4.11
C TYR A 85 -5.66 -12.93 -3.11
N TRP A 86 -5.56 -14.15 -2.59
CA TRP A 86 -4.48 -14.54 -1.68
C TRP A 86 -3.23 -14.86 -2.51
N LYS A 87 -2.19 -14.02 -2.43
CA LYS A 87 -0.86 -14.33 -2.99
C LYS A 87 -0.05 -15.13 -1.98
N PHE A 88 1.02 -15.79 -2.46
CA PHE A 88 1.97 -16.52 -1.64
C PHE A 88 2.48 -15.67 -0.45
N ASP A 89 2.78 -16.32 0.67
CA ASP A 89 3.34 -15.70 1.88
C ASP A 89 2.45 -14.65 2.57
N ASN A 90 1.13 -14.86 2.53
CA ASN A 90 0.14 -14.09 3.32
C ASN A 90 0.00 -12.63 2.89
N ILE A 91 0.49 -12.31 1.69
CA ILE A 91 0.24 -11.06 1.01
C ILE A 91 -1.12 -11.15 0.33
N THR A 92 -2.01 -10.20 0.60
CA THR A 92 -3.33 -10.19 0.00
C THR A 92 -3.41 -9.12 -1.07
N LEU A 93 -3.70 -9.53 -2.31
CA LEU A 93 -4.02 -8.61 -3.38
C LEU A 93 -5.52 -8.33 -3.35
N PHE A 94 -5.88 -7.09 -3.08
CA PHE A 94 -7.25 -6.64 -2.95
C PHE A 94 -7.59 -5.70 -4.10
N TYR A 95 -8.61 -6.04 -4.89
CA TYR A 95 -9.16 -5.15 -5.92
C TYR A 95 -10.53 -4.65 -5.50
N PHE A 96 -10.82 -3.39 -5.78
CA PHE A 96 -12.12 -2.80 -5.49
C PHE A 96 -12.46 -1.67 -6.44
N ILE A 97 -13.76 -1.37 -6.54
CA ILE A 97 -14.24 -0.21 -7.29
C ILE A 97 -14.36 0.96 -6.33
N ASP A 98 -13.54 1.98 -6.52
CA ASP A 98 -13.52 3.14 -5.63
C ASP A 98 -14.75 4.05 -5.82
N LYS A 99 -14.84 5.11 -5.02
CA LYS A 99 -15.97 6.05 -5.06
C LYS A 99 -16.09 6.80 -6.40
N GLU A 100 -15.00 6.91 -7.14
CA GLU A 100 -14.95 7.56 -8.44
C GLU A 100 -15.30 6.60 -9.58
N GLY A 101 -15.35 5.30 -9.29
CA GLY A 101 -15.64 4.24 -10.26
C GLY A 101 -14.39 3.64 -10.89
N ASN A 102 -13.19 3.92 -10.37
CA ASN A 102 -11.96 3.30 -10.84
C ASN A 102 -11.81 1.89 -10.26
N ILE A 103 -11.13 0.99 -10.97
CA ILE A 103 -10.64 -0.25 -10.38
C ILE A 103 -9.30 0.08 -9.72
N ALA A 104 -9.27 -0.01 -8.40
CA ALA A 104 -8.09 0.20 -7.58
C ALA A 104 -7.57 -1.13 -7.05
N GLU A 105 -6.26 -1.20 -6.83
CA GLU A 105 -5.59 -2.31 -6.19
C GLU A 105 -4.87 -1.85 -4.91
N VAL A 106 -4.82 -2.76 -3.93
CA VAL A 106 -3.98 -2.64 -2.74
C VAL A 106 -3.34 -3.99 -2.47
N ILE A 107 -2.03 -3.98 -2.22
CA ILE A 107 -1.32 -5.12 -1.65
C ILE A 107 -1.32 -4.95 -0.13
N ILE A 108 -2.11 -5.77 0.55
CA ILE A 108 -2.30 -5.73 2.00
C ILE A 108 -1.18 -6.53 2.66
N ASP A 109 -0.40 -5.83 3.47
CA ASP A 109 0.63 -6.38 4.34
C ASP A 109 0.16 -6.22 5.80
N PRO A 110 -0.28 -7.30 6.48
CA PRO A 110 -0.79 -7.21 7.84
C PRO A 110 0.28 -6.78 8.85
N THR A 111 1.57 -6.90 8.52
CA THR A 111 2.67 -6.46 9.41
C THR A 111 2.77 -4.93 9.51
N LYS A 112 2.10 -4.22 8.59
CA LYS A 112 2.02 -2.76 8.52
C LYS A 112 0.69 -2.20 9.02
N ILE A 113 -0.18 -3.03 9.60
CA ILE A 113 -1.52 -2.63 10.05
C ILE A 113 -1.68 -2.98 11.54
N SER A 114 -1.80 -1.96 12.38
CA SER A 114 -1.85 -2.13 13.84
C SER A 114 -3.07 -2.94 14.29
N SER A 115 -4.24 -2.76 13.66
CA SER A 115 -5.44 -3.56 13.96
C SER A 115 -5.25 -5.07 13.71
N MET A 116 -4.32 -5.44 12.84
CA MET A 116 -4.02 -6.82 12.46
C MET A 116 -2.88 -7.46 13.26
N ALA A 117 -2.34 -6.76 14.27
CA ALA A 117 -1.21 -7.25 15.06
C ALA A 117 -1.46 -8.63 15.71
N ARG A 118 -2.71 -8.99 16.00
CA ARG A 118 -3.07 -10.30 16.57
C ARG A 118 -2.77 -11.47 15.63
N ALA A 119 -2.74 -11.23 14.33
CA ALA A 119 -2.40 -12.25 13.34
C ALA A 119 -0.90 -12.34 13.07
N VAL A 120 -0.08 -11.45 13.65
CA VAL A 120 1.36 -11.34 13.35
C VAL A 120 2.19 -11.72 14.57
N PHE A 121 3.04 -12.73 14.42
CA PHE A 121 3.90 -13.26 15.47
C PHE A 121 5.38 -13.08 15.09
N LYS A 122 6.25 -12.74 16.06
CA LYS A 122 7.69 -12.69 15.82
C LYS A 122 8.34 -14.04 16.11
N ARG A 123 9.15 -14.53 15.17
CA ARG A 123 10.06 -15.67 15.36
C ARG A 123 11.25 -15.28 16.24
N LYS A 124 11.98 -16.30 16.71
CA LYS A 124 13.25 -16.12 17.44
C LYS A 124 14.33 -15.42 16.61
N ASP A 125 14.28 -15.55 15.29
CA ASP A 125 15.19 -14.88 14.35
C ASP A 125 14.77 -13.43 14.01
N GLY A 126 13.68 -12.94 14.62
CA GLY A 126 13.14 -11.59 14.38
C GLY A 126 12.18 -11.47 13.19
N SER A 127 12.03 -12.52 12.37
CA SER A 127 11.09 -12.50 11.24
C SER A 127 9.63 -12.63 11.68
N ASN A 128 8.70 -12.09 10.87
CA ASN A 128 7.27 -12.19 11.14
C ASN A 128 6.68 -13.49 10.56
N ILE A 129 5.83 -14.16 11.33
CA ILE A 129 4.90 -15.21 10.89
C ILE A 129 3.49 -14.64 10.93
N ILE A 130 2.68 -14.97 9.94
CA ILE A 130 1.26 -14.63 9.93
C ILE A 130 0.43 -15.89 10.21
N ASP A 131 -0.44 -15.82 11.21
CA ASP A 131 -1.50 -16.81 11.44
C ASP A 131 -2.61 -16.58 10.42
N VAL A 132 -2.57 -17.37 9.35
CA VAL A 132 -3.42 -17.19 8.17
C VAL A 132 -4.92 -17.28 8.51
N PRO A 133 -5.41 -18.28 9.26
CA PRO A 133 -6.80 -18.30 9.72
C PRO A 133 -7.24 -17.01 10.44
N THR A 134 -6.45 -16.54 11.40
CA THR A 134 -6.78 -15.32 12.16
C THR A 134 -6.75 -14.09 11.26
N TYR A 135 -5.71 -13.95 10.43
CA TYR A 135 -5.59 -12.85 9.48
C TYR A 135 -6.78 -12.79 8.51
N ARG A 136 -7.15 -13.92 7.90
CA ARG A 136 -8.28 -14.02 6.96
C ARG A 136 -9.56 -13.53 7.60
N LYS A 137 -9.89 -14.06 8.77
CA LYS A 137 -11.10 -13.70 9.50
C LYS A 137 -11.12 -12.22 9.89
N GLN A 138 -9.98 -11.68 10.36
CA GLN A 138 -9.88 -10.26 10.71
C GLN A 138 -10.04 -9.37 9.47
N LEU A 139 -9.35 -9.70 8.37
CA LEU A 139 -9.42 -8.94 7.13
C LEU A 139 -10.85 -8.90 6.58
N GLU A 140 -11.52 -10.04 6.49
CA GLU A 140 -12.91 -10.13 6.01
C GLU A 140 -13.87 -9.31 6.90
N THR A 141 -13.66 -9.35 8.22
CA THR A 141 -14.46 -8.58 9.18
C THR A 141 -14.26 -7.08 8.98
N GLU A 142 -13.01 -6.61 8.95
CA GLU A 142 -12.70 -5.18 8.79
C GLU A 142 -13.14 -4.65 7.41
N LEU A 143 -12.97 -5.43 6.34
CA LEU A 143 -13.45 -5.04 5.01
C LEU A 143 -14.98 -4.87 4.98
N LYS A 144 -15.71 -5.78 5.63
CA LYS A 144 -17.17 -5.67 5.75
C LYS A 144 -17.59 -4.45 6.59
N GLU A 145 -16.89 -4.15 7.67
CA GLU A 145 -17.12 -2.95 8.49
C GLU A 145 -16.84 -1.65 7.74
N LEU A 146 -15.85 -1.66 6.83
CA LEU A 146 -15.58 -0.56 5.90
C LEU A 146 -16.63 -0.43 4.77
N GLY A 147 -17.60 -1.35 4.72
CA GLY A 147 -18.70 -1.32 3.75
C GLY A 147 -18.37 -1.98 2.41
N PHE A 148 -17.24 -2.68 2.30
CA PHE A 148 -16.93 -3.44 1.09
C PHE A 148 -17.87 -4.62 0.95
N LYS A 149 -18.31 -4.84 -0.29
CA LYS A 149 -19.15 -5.98 -0.67
C LYS A 149 -18.38 -6.85 -1.67
N GLU A 150 -18.68 -8.14 -1.71
CA GLU A 150 -18.16 -8.99 -2.78
C GLU A 150 -18.80 -8.61 -4.12
N LEU A 151 -18.01 -8.69 -5.19
CA LEU A 151 -18.51 -8.57 -6.55
C LEU A 151 -19.39 -9.78 -6.90
N ASP A 152 -20.47 -9.52 -7.62
CA ASP A 152 -21.19 -10.61 -8.30
C ASP A 152 -20.36 -11.21 -9.44
N GLY A 153 -20.78 -12.38 -9.93
CA GLY A 153 -20.00 -13.15 -10.90
C GLY A 153 -19.81 -12.47 -12.27
N GLU A 154 -20.70 -11.55 -12.66
CA GLU A 154 -20.57 -10.82 -13.93
C GLU A 154 -19.62 -9.64 -13.76
N ALA A 155 -19.83 -8.83 -12.73
CA ALA A 155 -18.97 -7.70 -12.38
C ALA A 155 -17.53 -8.15 -12.07
N HIS A 156 -17.38 -9.32 -11.43
CA HIS A 156 -16.07 -9.91 -11.15
C HIS A 156 -15.32 -10.27 -12.44
N LYS A 157 -16.00 -10.91 -13.41
CA LYS A 157 -15.40 -11.23 -14.72
C LYS A 157 -15.02 -9.96 -15.47
N ALA A 158 -15.91 -8.98 -15.48
CA ALA A 158 -15.67 -7.68 -16.12
C ALA A 158 -14.42 -6.98 -15.54
N MET A 159 -14.29 -6.97 -14.21
CA MET A 159 -13.13 -6.41 -13.53
C MET A 159 -11.85 -7.13 -13.95
N LEU A 160 -11.86 -8.46 -14.00
CA LEU A 160 -10.69 -9.24 -14.41
C LEU A 160 -10.25 -8.95 -15.85
N PHE A 161 -11.20 -8.86 -16.79
CA PHE A 161 -10.90 -8.52 -18.18
C PHE A 161 -10.30 -7.12 -18.30
N ALA A 162 -10.88 -6.12 -17.62
CA ALA A 162 -10.37 -4.75 -17.62
C ALA A 162 -8.93 -4.67 -17.06
N ILE A 163 -8.66 -5.40 -15.96
CA ILE A 163 -7.31 -5.48 -15.38
C ILE A 163 -6.32 -6.13 -16.37
N GLN A 164 -6.71 -7.23 -17.00
CA GLN A 164 -5.86 -7.94 -17.95
C GLN A 164 -5.52 -7.07 -19.16
N GLU A 165 -6.52 -6.42 -19.76
CA GLU A 165 -6.33 -5.54 -20.92
C GLU A 165 -5.38 -4.39 -20.59
N GLU A 166 -5.54 -3.75 -19.42
CA GLU A 166 -4.67 -2.66 -19.01
C GLU A 166 -3.22 -3.14 -18.77
N TYR A 167 -3.04 -4.36 -18.23
CA TYR A 167 -1.71 -4.94 -18.08
C TYR A 167 -1.05 -5.22 -19.43
N GLU A 168 -1.78 -5.82 -20.38
CA GLU A 168 -1.30 -6.08 -21.75
C GLU A 168 -0.90 -4.78 -22.46
N ASN A 169 -1.72 -3.73 -22.33
CA ASN A 169 -1.44 -2.40 -22.86
C ASN A 169 -0.17 -1.78 -22.26
N LYS A 170 0.01 -1.85 -20.93
CA LYS A 170 1.23 -1.37 -20.26
C LYS A 170 2.47 -2.14 -20.72
N MET A 171 2.36 -3.45 -20.86
CA MET A 171 3.46 -4.30 -21.34
C MET A 171 3.84 -3.99 -22.79
N LYS A 172 2.86 -3.74 -23.66
CA LYS A 172 3.10 -3.36 -25.06
C LYS A 172 3.82 -2.00 -25.16
N GLN A 173 3.34 -0.99 -24.43
CA GLN A 173 3.99 0.32 -24.39
C GLN A 173 5.42 0.27 -23.85
N GLN A 174 5.69 -0.58 -22.84
CA GLN A 174 7.05 -0.77 -22.33
C GLN A 174 7.97 -1.43 -23.36
N LYS A 175 7.47 -2.38 -24.15
CA LYS A 175 8.25 -2.99 -25.24
C LYS A 175 8.56 -1.96 -26.32
N GLU A 176 7.57 -1.21 -26.79
CA GLU A 176 7.75 -0.16 -27.81
C GLU A 176 8.73 0.93 -27.35
N ARG A 177 8.69 1.33 -26.08
CA ARG A 177 9.67 2.29 -25.53
C ARG A 177 11.09 1.74 -25.53
N LYS A 178 11.26 0.48 -25.12
CA LYS A 178 12.58 -0.17 -25.13
C LYS A 178 13.11 -0.32 -26.56
N GLU A 179 12.27 -0.70 -27.52
CA GLU A 179 12.69 -0.81 -28.93
C GLU A 179 13.15 0.54 -29.49
N ASN A 180 12.47 1.64 -29.15
CA ASN A 180 12.85 2.99 -29.59
C ASN A 180 14.06 3.60 -28.83
N GLU A 181 14.42 3.10 -27.65
CA GLU A 181 15.58 3.59 -26.86
C GLU A 181 16.93 3.02 -27.33
N PHE A 182 16.93 1.95 -28.15
CA PHE A 182 18.14 1.33 -28.68
C PHE A 182 18.44 1.68 -30.15
N ASP A 183 17.63 2.54 -30.78
CA ASP A 183 17.84 3.07 -32.14
C ASP A 183 18.61 4.41 -32.12
N PHE A 184 19.76 4.45 -31.42
CA PHE A 184 20.71 5.57 -31.45
C PHE A 184 22.09 5.16 -31.95
#